data_AF-A0A7J8Y0U6-F1
#
_entry.id   AF-A0A7J8Y0U6-F1
#
_cell.length_a   1.000
_cell.length_b   1.000
_cell.length_c   1.000
_cell.angle_alpha   90.00
_cell.angle_beta   90.00
_cell.angle_gamma   90.00
#
_symmetry.space_group_name_H-M   'P 1'
#
loop_
_entity.id
_entity.type
_entity.pdbx_description
1 polymer ?
#
loop_
_entity_poly.entity_id
_entity_poly.type
_entity_poly.pdbx_seq_one_letter_code
_entity_poly.pdbx_strand_id
1 'polypeptide(L)'
;MEEAKKYAFSTTTYTGFQCTVSEETSEKFKGLPVVLWVLPDSYIDVKNKDYGGDKYINGEITPCKYPTYQPKPRKESKSVSKRFERLKDGPPAGQYRPKQAASPSESSS
;
A
#
# COMPACT_ATOMS: atom_id res chain seq x y z
N MET A 1 20.15 -15.40 -32.22
CA MET A 1 20.05 -14.98 -30.81
C MET A 1 18.77 -14.17 -30.73
N GLU A 2 17.69 -14.76 -30.22
CA GLU A 2 16.41 -14.07 -30.10
C GLU A 2 16.56 -13.06 -28.96
N GLU A 3 16.87 -11.81 -29.29
CA GLU A 3 17.01 -10.75 -28.30
C GLU A 3 15.67 -10.54 -27.59
N ALA A 4 15.67 -10.67 -26.28
CA ALA A 4 14.51 -10.37 -25.45
C ALA A 4 14.12 -8.91 -25.64
N LYS A 5 13.01 -8.67 -26.37
CA LYS A 5 12.49 -7.32 -26.57
C LYS A 5 11.70 -6.90 -25.33
N LYS A 6 12.26 -5.92 -24.61
CA LYS A 6 11.53 -5.19 -23.58
C LYS A 6 10.49 -4.33 -24.28
N TYR A 7 9.23 -4.39 -23.85
CA TYR A 7 8.15 -3.58 -24.44
C TYR A 7 7.58 -2.56 -23.47
N ALA A 8 7.74 -2.77 -22.16
CA ALA A 8 7.31 -1.82 -21.15
C ALA A 8 8.11 -1.98 -19.84
N PHE A 9 8.14 -0.94 -19.01
CA PHE A 9 8.72 -0.98 -17.67
C PHE A 9 8.06 0.06 -16.77
N SER A 10 8.31 -0.03 -15.46
CA SER A 10 7.95 1.03 -14.52
C SER A 10 9.05 1.22 -13.49
N THR A 11 9.17 2.46 -13.03
CA THR A 11 10.04 2.86 -11.92
C THR A 11 9.26 3.55 -10.78
N THR A 12 7.94 3.64 -10.93
CA THR A 12 7.05 4.40 -10.04
C THR A 12 6.03 3.47 -9.37
N THR A 13 5.12 2.89 -10.17
CA THR A 13 4.04 2.01 -9.69
C THR A 13 4.58 0.68 -9.18
N TYR A 14 5.56 0.15 -9.90
CA TYR A 14 6.34 -1.02 -9.53
C TYR A 14 7.76 -0.82 -10.06
N THR A 15 8.74 -1.51 -9.49
CA THR A 15 10.12 -1.48 -9.97
C THR A 15 10.41 -2.77 -10.73
N GLY A 16 10.25 -2.73 -12.05
CA GLY A 16 10.38 -3.92 -12.89
C GLY A 16 10.23 -3.61 -14.38
N PHE A 17 10.39 -4.64 -15.20
CA PHE A 17 10.26 -4.56 -16.65
C PHE A 17 9.46 -5.74 -17.19
N GLN A 18 8.81 -5.50 -18.33
CA GLN A 18 8.04 -6.47 -19.07
C GLN A 18 8.76 -6.76 -20.40
N CYS A 19 8.87 -8.04 -20.76
CA CYS A 19 9.56 -8.47 -21.98
C CYS A 19 8.89 -9.70 -22.60
N THR A 20 8.98 -9.80 -23.92
CA THR A 20 8.53 -11.00 -24.64
C THR A 20 9.65 -12.01 -24.64
N VAL A 21 9.49 -13.09 -23.88
CA VAL A 21 10.44 -14.21 -23.76
C VAL A 21 9.67 -15.53 -23.73
N SER A 22 10.34 -16.62 -24.10
CA SER A 22 9.79 -17.97 -23.92
C SER A 22 9.71 -18.33 -22.44
N GLU A 23 8.81 -19.26 -22.11
CA GLU A 23 8.62 -19.75 -20.74
C GLU A 23 9.92 -20.33 -20.15
N GLU A 24 10.66 -21.12 -20.92
CA GLU A 24 11.97 -21.68 -20.52
C GLU A 24 12.99 -20.59 -20.16
N THR A 25 12.94 -19.45 -20.83
CA THR A 25 13.83 -18.32 -20.52
C THR A 25 13.34 -17.58 -19.28
N SER A 26 12.02 -17.46 -19.10
CA SER A 26 11.41 -16.83 -17.92
C SER A 26 11.84 -17.52 -16.62
N GLU A 27 11.96 -18.85 -16.62
CA GLU A 27 12.36 -19.62 -15.43
C GLU A 27 13.79 -19.35 -14.98
N LYS A 28 14.70 -19.06 -15.91
CA LYS A 28 16.09 -18.71 -15.60
C LYS A 28 16.19 -17.43 -14.77
N PHE A 29 15.22 -16.52 -14.89
CA PHE A 29 15.19 -15.29 -14.09
C PHE A 29 14.82 -15.54 -12.62
N LYS A 30 14.06 -16.61 -12.32
CA LYS A 30 13.68 -16.94 -10.92
C LYS A 30 14.88 -17.26 -10.03
N GLY A 31 16.00 -17.70 -10.62
CA GLY A 31 17.23 -18.02 -9.89
C GLY A 31 18.15 -16.82 -9.61
N LEU A 32 17.83 -15.63 -10.11
CA LEU A 32 18.68 -14.45 -9.94
C LEU A 32 18.34 -13.73 -8.62
N PRO A 33 19.35 -13.35 -7.80
CA PRO A 33 19.12 -12.75 -6.48
C PRO A 33 18.45 -11.36 -6.54
N VAL A 34 18.47 -10.71 -7.70
CA VAL A 34 17.86 -9.38 -7.92
C VAL A 34 16.38 -9.49 -8.32
N VAL A 35 15.92 -10.68 -8.72
CA VAL A 35 14.56 -10.88 -9.21
C VAL A 35 13.66 -11.30 -8.07
N LEU A 36 12.67 -10.47 -7.76
CA LEU A 36 11.72 -10.75 -6.69
C LEU A 36 10.54 -11.62 -7.19
N TRP A 37 10.04 -11.31 -8.40
CA TRP A 37 8.87 -11.99 -8.98
C TRP A 37 9.07 -12.21 -10.47
N VAL A 38 8.64 -13.37 -10.96
CA VAL A 38 8.48 -13.67 -12.39
C VAL A 38 7.04 -14.08 -12.58
N LEU A 39 6.26 -13.23 -13.25
CA LEU A 39 4.82 -13.41 -13.42
C LEU A 39 4.46 -13.28 -14.91
N PRO A 40 3.47 -14.05 -15.40
CA PRO A 40 2.91 -13.83 -16.72
C PRO A 40 2.18 -12.49 -16.73
N ASP A 41 2.46 -11.69 -17.76
CA ASP A 41 1.87 -10.36 -17.89
C ASP A 41 0.42 -10.42 -18.38
N SER A 42 -0.37 -9.40 -18.05
CA SER A 42 -1.79 -9.33 -18.41
C SER A 42 -2.17 -7.92 -18.86
N TYR A 43 -3.25 -7.83 -19.64
CA TYR A 43 -3.72 -6.53 -20.11
C TYR A 43 -4.34 -5.73 -18.96
N ILE A 44 -3.86 -4.50 -18.75
CA ILE A 44 -4.57 -3.52 -17.92
C ILE A 44 -5.86 -3.07 -18.62
N ASP A 45 -5.83 -3.01 -19.95
CA ASP A 45 -6.98 -2.69 -20.78
C ASP A 45 -7.13 -3.70 -21.93
N VAL A 46 -8.06 -4.62 -21.74
CA VAL A 46 -8.35 -5.71 -22.69
C VAL A 46 -8.83 -5.17 -24.04
N LYS A 47 -9.53 -4.02 -24.08
CA LYS A 47 -10.08 -3.46 -25.33
C LYS A 47 -8.98 -2.93 -26.22
N ASN A 48 -8.05 -2.20 -25.63
CA ASN A 48 -6.92 -1.60 -26.35
C ASN A 48 -5.70 -2.54 -26.42
N LYS A 49 -5.78 -3.72 -25.82
CA LYS A 49 -4.67 -4.67 -25.65
C LYS A 49 -3.43 -4.00 -25.06
N ASP A 50 -3.66 -3.15 -24.07
CA ASP A 50 -2.59 -2.43 -23.39
C ASP A 50 -2.14 -3.21 -22.16
N TYR A 51 -0.84 -3.45 -22.05
CA TYR A 51 -0.21 -4.08 -20.88
C TYR A 51 0.08 -3.06 -19.76
N GLY A 52 -0.07 -1.77 -20.04
CA GLY A 52 0.29 -0.71 -19.11
C GLY A 52 1.80 -0.51 -19.00
N GLY A 53 2.23 0.18 -17.94
CA GLY A 53 3.61 0.61 -17.79
C GLY A 53 4.03 1.66 -18.82
N ASP A 54 5.28 2.12 -18.71
CA ASP A 54 5.90 3.03 -19.66
C ASP A 54 6.38 2.19 -20.85
N LYS A 55 5.86 2.48 -22.04
CA LYS A 55 6.17 1.70 -23.25
C LYS A 55 7.59 2.00 -23.67
N TYR A 56 8.31 0.94 -24.01
CA TYR A 56 9.68 1.00 -24.50
C TYR A 56 9.73 0.43 -25.92
N ILE A 57 9.96 1.29 -26.90
CA ILE A 57 10.03 0.91 -28.31
C ILE A 57 11.39 1.37 -28.84
N ASN A 58 12.33 0.42 -28.99
CA ASN A 58 13.65 0.66 -29.59
C ASN A 58 14.43 1.86 -29.01
N GLY A 59 14.29 2.13 -27.71
CA GLY A 59 14.97 3.26 -27.03
C GLY A 59 14.09 4.50 -26.82
N GLU A 60 12.93 4.57 -27.46
CA GLU A 60 11.93 5.61 -27.18
C GLU A 60 11.00 5.18 -26.04
N ILE A 61 10.80 6.08 -25.07
CA ILE A 61 9.96 5.84 -23.90
C ILE A 61 8.68 6.67 -24.03
N THR A 62 7.53 6.00 -24.08
CA THR A 62 6.21 6.65 -23.99
C THR A 62 5.63 6.44 -22.59
N PRO A 63 5.35 7.51 -21.82
CA PRO A 63 4.77 7.39 -20.49
C PRO A 63 3.44 6.64 -20.48
N CYS A 64 3.19 5.89 -19.41
CA CYS A 64 1.94 5.20 -19.18
C CYS A 64 0.75 6.17 -19.21
N LYS A 65 -0.32 5.79 -19.92
CA LYS A 65 -1.57 6.58 -19.99
C LYS A 65 -2.39 6.51 -18.70
N TYR A 66 -2.20 5.46 -17.90
CA TYR A 66 -3.02 5.20 -16.72
C TYR A 66 -2.39 5.86 -15.49
N PRO A 67 -3.15 6.65 -14.73
CA PRO A 67 -2.62 7.32 -13.55
C PRO A 67 -2.23 6.30 -12.49
N THR A 68 -1.09 6.52 -11.83
CA THR A 68 -0.69 5.75 -10.67
C THR A 68 -1.69 5.97 -9.54
N TYR A 69 -2.07 4.91 -8.84
CA TYR A 69 -2.94 5.01 -7.67
C TYR A 69 -2.31 5.95 -6.62
N GLN A 70 -2.99 7.05 -6.32
CA GLN A 70 -2.60 7.94 -5.23
C GLN A 70 -3.40 7.56 -3.98
N PRO A 71 -2.72 7.21 -2.86
CA PRO A 71 -3.41 6.92 -1.62
C PRO A 71 -4.16 8.17 -1.17
N LYS A 72 -5.48 8.04 -0.96
CA LYS A 72 -6.27 9.15 -0.42
C LYS A 72 -5.72 9.50 0.96
N PRO A 73 -5.54 10.80 1.29
CA PRO A 73 -5.13 11.19 2.62
C PRO A 73 -6.14 10.63 3.62
N ARG A 74 -5.66 9.83 4.59
CA ARG A 74 -6.50 9.37 5.70
C ARG A 74 -7.02 10.63 6.38
N LYS A 75 -8.34 10.84 6.34
CA LYS A 75 -8.99 11.85 7.17
C LYS A 75 -8.77 11.41 8.61
N GLU A 76 -7.77 11.99 9.25
CA GLU A 76 -7.56 11.82 10.68
C GLU A 76 -8.84 12.26 11.36
N SER A 77 -9.52 11.33 12.02
CA SER A 77 -10.83 11.63 12.60
C SER A 77 -10.62 12.71 13.66
N LYS A 78 -11.37 13.82 13.57
CA LYS A 78 -11.34 14.93 14.55
C LYS A 78 -11.50 14.46 16.02
N SER A 79 -12.01 13.25 16.21
CA SER A 79 -12.13 12.56 17.51
C SER A 79 -10.78 12.24 18.17
N VAL A 80 -9.75 11.87 17.39
CA VAL A 80 -8.42 11.54 17.93
C VAL A 80 -7.72 12.80 18.42
N SER A 81 -7.79 13.90 17.66
CA SER A 81 -7.24 15.20 18.06
C SER A 81 -7.87 15.71 19.38
N LYS A 82 -9.21 15.61 19.52
CA LYS A 82 -9.91 15.95 20.77
C LYS A 82 -9.56 15.05 21.95
N ARG A 83 -9.17 13.79 21.74
CA ARG A 83 -8.66 12.93 22.84
C ARG A 83 -7.28 13.39 23.30
N PHE A 84 -6.43 13.80 22.36
CA PHE A 84 -5.08 14.26 22.65
C PHE A 84 -5.06 15.62 23.34
N GLU A 85 -5.93 16.55 22.93
CA GLU A 85 -6.16 17.82 23.62
C GLU A 85 -6.62 17.58 25.07
N ARG A 86 -7.64 16.73 25.27
CA ARG A 86 -8.11 16.37 26.62
C ARG A 86 -7.06 15.69 27.50
N LEU A 87 -6.08 15.00 26.90
CA LEU A 87 -4.97 14.41 27.66
C LEU A 87 -3.95 15.47 28.08
N LYS A 88 -3.72 16.48 27.23
CA LYS A 88 -2.85 17.62 27.55
C LYS A 88 -3.44 18.54 28.62
N ASP A 89 -4.75 18.77 28.57
CA ASP A 89 -5.42 19.73 29.45
C ASP A 89 -5.70 19.17 30.86
N GLY A 90 -5.34 17.90 31.12
CA GLY A 90 -5.62 17.22 32.38
C GLY A 90 -7.12 17.04 32.64
N PRO A 91 -7.51 16.24 33.64
CA PRO A 91 -8.90 16.17 34.05
C PRO A 91 -9.34 17.55 34.58
N PRO A 92 -10.55 18.04 34.23
CA PRO A 92 -11.05 19.29 34.78
C PRO A 92 -11.04 19.21 36.31
N ALA A 93 -10.35 20.15 36.95
CA ALA A 93 -10.33 20.26 38.40
C ALA A 93 -11.73 20.66 38.88
N GLY A 94 -12.52 19.68 39.33
CA GLY A 94 -13.81 19.96 39.94
C GLY A 94 -14.83 18.86 39.76
N GLN A 95 -14.81 17.91 40.69
CA GLN A 95 -15.96 17.36 41.42
C GLN A 95 -15.59 16.00 42.03
N TYR A 96 -14.54 15.96 42.85
CA TYR A 96 -14.41 14.88 43.82
C TYR A 96 -15.37 15.19 44.96
N ARG A 97 -16.63 14.75 44.84
CA ARG A 97 -17.55 14.73 45.97
C ARG A 97 -17.26 13.43 46.73
N PRO A 98 -16.67 13.46 47.94
CA PRO A 98 -16.50 12.25 48.71
C PRO A 98 -17.90 11.78 49.11
N LYS A 99 -18.40 10.69 48.51
CA LYS A 99 -19.56 10.00 49.06
C LYS A 99 -19.07 9.19 50.26
N GLN A 100 -19.64 9.54 51.41
CA GLN A 100 -19.37 9.01 52.74
C GLN A 100 -19.29 7.48 52.76
N ALA A 101 -18.27 6.97 53.45
CA ALA A 101 -18.15 5.57 53.80
C ALA A 101 -19.36 5.16 54.65
N ALA A 102 -20.13 4.18 54.18
CA ALA A 102 -21.05 3.43 55.01
C ALA A 102 -20.33 2.14 55.45
N SER A 103 -20.26 1.96 56.76
CA SER A 103 -19.63 0.89 57.53
C SER A 103 -20.11 -0.52 57.17
N PRO A 104 -19.29 -1.57 57.41
CA PRO A 104 -19.69 -2.96 57.20
C PRO A 104 -20.63 -3.40 58.33
N SER A 105 -21.77 -4.01 57.98
CA SER A 105 -22.60 -4.74 58.94
C SER A 105 -22.40 -6.24 58.70
N GLU A 106 -21.66 -6.88 59.60
CA GLU A 106 -21.67 -8.32 59.83
C GLU A 106 -23.01 -8.78 60.43
N SER A 107 -23.29 -10.08 60.23
CA SER A 107 -24.31 -10.94 60.86
C SER A 107 -25.74 -10.77 60.34
N SER A 108 -26.54 -11.82 60.09
CA SER A 108 -26.64 -13.10 60.79
C SER A 108 -27.45 -14.14 59.99
N SER A 109 -27.23 -15.42 60.34
CA SER A 109 -28.01 -16.65 60.10
C SER A 109 -27.91 -17.38 58.77
#